data_AF-A0A0Q4RRF1-F1
#
_entry.id   AF-A0A0Q4RRF1-F1
#
_cell.length_a   1.000
_cell.length_b   1.000
_cell.length_c   1.000
_cell.angle_alpha   90.00
_cell.angle_beta   90.00
_cell.angle_gamma   90.00
#
_symmetry.space_group_name_H-M   'P 1'
#
loop_
_entity.id
_entity.type
_entity.pdbx_description
1 polymer ?
#
loop_
_entity_poly.entity_id
_entity_poly.type
_entity_poly.pdbx_seq_one_letter_code
_entity_poly.pdbx_strand_id
1 'polypeptide(L)'
;MSKKISMHALAKSIEDEFYNKSENGKVSPSYKTIERRFMQFVGSFGIDIKELKNKNGEIYLEETEAVFVQGIIAQSLDKKGFVYKFLITGELNELDLATLLEIGDFMKYMYEYMTDKMSDDDRDSYIMDLNRNFKYTALLERENIYRLIDALYLNLNSLLYSHQVSLLLDLKKVLEKEFVRSNIEIVLNTIEVAQIIKDHKEMTGEARIDYDYLNNDDIAEEYRQRDRDILVFLEENPLIKEHIETKLNMTVEELFK
;
A
#
# COMPACT_ATOMS: atom_id res chain seq x y z
N MET A 1 20.37 -21.40 7.70
CA MET A 1 18.97 -21.79 7.46
C MET A 1 18.14 -20.98 8.43
N SER A 2 17.37 -20.02 7.92
CA SER A 2 16.43 -19.26 8.74
C SER A 2 15.34 -20.21 9.26
N LYS A 3 14.90 -19.97 10.49
CA LYS A 3 13.93 -20.81 11.18
C LYS A 3 12.54 -20.43 10.69
N LYS A 4 11.90 -21.33 9.95
CA LYS A 4 10.52 -21.13 9.46
C LYS A 4 9.49 -21.45 10.53
N ILE A 5 8.48 -20.58 10.66
CA ILE A 5 7.36 -20.69 11.58
C ILE A 5 6.10 -20.97 10.76
N SER A 6 5.37 -22.04 11.10
CA SER A 6 4.10 -22.32 10.43
C SER A 6 3.01 -21.37 10.91
N MET A 7 2.04 -21.07 10.05
CA MET A 7 0.86 -20.26 10.43
C MET A 7 0.12 -20.85 11.65
N HIS A 8 0.13 -22.17 11.81
CA HIS A 8 -0.43 -22.85 12.98
C HIS A 8 0.35 -22.56 14.27
N ALA A 9 1.67 -22.57 14.20
CA ALA A 9 2.52 -22.19 15.35
C ALA A 9 2.35 -20.70 15.70
N LEU A 10 2.26 -19.83 14.69
CA LEU A 10 2.00 -18.40 14.88
C LEU A 10 0.63 -18.17 15.56
N ALA A 11 -0.40 -18.86 15.08
CA ALA A 11 -1.73 -18.75 15.67
C ALA A 11 -1.74 -19.14 17.16
N LYS A 12 -1.00 -20.20 17.52
CA LYS A 12 -0.87 -20.61 18.92
C LYS A 12 -0.15 -19.55 19.77
N SER A 13 0.90 -18.93 19.24
CA SER A 13 1.59 -17.80 19.90
C SER A 13 0.63 -16.63 20.19
N ILE A 14 -0.22 -16.29 19.22
CA ILE A 14 -1.26 -15.25 19.37
C ILE A 14 -2.30 -15.66 20.40
N GLU A 15 -2.78 -16.90 20.35
CA GLU A 15 -3.75 -17.43 21.32
C GLU A 15 -3.22 -17.33 22.76
N ASP A 16 -1.94 -17.67 22.98
CA ASP A 16 -1.27 -17.58 24.28
C ASP A 16 -1.11 -16.12 24.73
N GLU A 17 -0.74 -15.20 23.83
CA GLU A 17 -0.59 -13.77 24.13
C GLU A 17 -1.94 -13.13 24.55
N PHE A 18 -3.02 -13.43 23.83
CA PHE A 18 -4.36 -12.94 24.14
C PHE A 18 -4.97 -13.58 25.39
N TYR A 19 -4.68 -14.86 25.64
CA TYR A 19 -5.09 -15.53 26.86
C TYR A 19 -4.48 -14.87 28.10
N ASN A 20 -3.18 -14.57 28.06
CA ASN A 20 -2.45 -13.93 29.17
C ASN A 20 -2.89 -12.47 29.43
N LYS A 21 -3.46 -11.78 28.44
CA LYS A 21 -3.99 -10.40 28.56
C LYS A 21 -5.47 -10.34 28.97
N SER A 22 -6.15 -11.48 29.09
CA SER A 22 -7.59 -11.56 29.34
C SER A 22 -7.91 -11.67 30.84
N GLU A 23 -8.44 -10.60 31.45
CA GLU A 23 -8.85 -10.59 32.87
C GLU A 23 -9.94 -11.63 33.21
N ASN A 24 -10.65 -12.18 32.22
CA ASN A 24 -11.82 -13.04 32.41
C ASN A 24 -11.77 -14.38 31.64
N GLY A 25 -10.62 -14.77 31.09
CA GLY A 25 -10.47 -16.06 30.37
C GLY A 25 -11.39 -16.22 29.15
N LYS A 26 -11.88 -15.13 28.54
CA LYS A 26 -12.75 -15.20 27.36
C LYS A 26 -11.96 -15.59 26.11
N VAL A 27 -12.38 -16.72 25.54
CA VAL A 27 -12.11 -17.33 24.22
C VAL A 27 -11.04 -16.64 23.39
N SER A 28 -9.84 -17.23 23.39
CA SER A 28 -8.78 -16.92 22.43
C SER A 28 -9.30 -17.11 20.99
N PRO A 29 -8.92 -16.23 20.06
CA PRO A 29 -9.34 -16.32 18.67
C PRO A 29 -8.88 -17.64 18.07
N SER A 30 -9.79 -18.42 17.48
CA SER A 30 -9.44 -19.72 16.91
C SER A 30 -8.43 -19.59 15.77
N TYR A 31 -7.59 -20.61 15.57
CA TYR A 31 -6.75 -20.77 14.38
C TYR A 31 -7.43 -20.33 13.06
N LYS A 32 -8.66 -20.79 12.81
CA LYS A 32 -9.42 -20.42 11.58
C LYS A 32 -9.69 -18.92 11.47
N THR A 33 -9.88 -18.25 12.61
CA THR A 33 -10.06 -16.79 12.64
C THR A 33 -8.76 -16.09 12.27
N ILE A 34 -7.64 -16.50 12.87
CA ILE A 34 -6.30 -15.96 12.61
C ILE A 34 -5.90 -16.16 11.14
N GLU A 35 -6.04 -17.39 10.64
CA GLU A 35 -5.77 -17.73 9.24
C GLU A 35 -6.61 -16.89 8.29
N ARG A 36 -7.92 -16.75 8.55
CA ARG A 36 -8.80 -15.91 7.73
C ARG A 36 -8.37 -14.44 7.75
N ARG A 37 -7.97 -13.90 8.91
CA ARG A 37 -7.50 -12.50 9.03
C ARG A 37 -6.24 -12.26 8.23
N PHE A 38 -5.28 -13.19 8.30
CA PHE A 38 -4.08 -13.15 7.48
C PHE A 38 -4.42 -13.16 5.98
N MET A 39 -5.28 -14.08 5.55
CA MET A 39 -5.69 -14.16 4.14
C MET A 39 -6.39 -12.89 3.65
N GLN A 40 -7.22 -12.26 4.49
CA GLN A 40 -7.88 -10.99 4.16
C GLN A 40 -6.86 -9.86 4.00
N PHE A 41 -5.86 -9.79 4.89
CA PHE A 41 -4.81 -8.78 4.82
C PHE A 41 -3.93 -8.94 3.57
N VAL A 42 -3.46 -10.15 3.30
CA VAL A 42 -2.66 -10.45 2.09
C VAL A 42 -3.47 -10.13 0.83
N GLY A 43 -4.75 -10.54 0.82
CA GLY A 43 -5.66 -10.28 -0.30
C GLY A 43 -5.94 -8.80 -0.54
N SER A 44 -5.94 -7.94 0.49
CA SER A 44 -6.16 -6.49 0.30
C SER A 44 -5.02 -5.80 -0.47
N PHE A 45 -3.85 -6.44 -0.57
CA PHE A 45 -2.72 -5.96 -1.38
C PHE A 45 -2.62 -6.68 -2.74
N GLY A 46 -3.63 -7.46 -3.13
CA GLY A 46 -3.69 -8.13 -4.43
C GLY A 46 -2.78 -9.36 -4.57
N ILE A 47 -2.26 -9.89 -3.45
CA ILE A 47 -1.41 -11.09 -3.46
C ILE A 47 -2.29 -12.35 -3.50
N ASP A 48 -2.01 -13.28 -4.42
CA ASP A 48 -2.70 -14.58 -4.45
C ASP A 48 -2.17 -15.49 -3.34
N ILE A 49 -3.03 -15.78 -2.35
CA ILE A 49 -2.72 -16.66 -1.23
C ILE A 49 -2.24 -18.06 -1.65
N LYS A 50 -2.59 -18.52 -2.86
CA LYS A 50 -2.11 -19.81 -3.39
C LYS A 50 -0.61 -19.81 -3.62
N GLU A 51 -0.02 -18.67 -3.95
CA GLU A 51 1.43 -18.52 -4.15
C GLU A 51 2.19 -18.63 -2.83
N LEU A 52 1.54 -18.29 -1.70
CA LEU A 52 2.12 -18.42 -0.36
C LEU A 52 2.01 -19.83 0.23
N LYS A 53 1.21 -20.71 -0.38
CA LYS A 53 1.01 -22.09 0.11
C LYS A 53 2.02 -23.03 -0.51
N ASN A 54 2.61 -23.89 0.32
CA ASN A 54 3.44 -24.99 -0.16
C ASN A 54 2.59 -26.10 -0.83
N LYS A 55 3.25 -27.15 -1.33
CA LYS A 55 2.58 -28.31 -1.97
C LYS A 55 1.57 -29.04 -1.07
N ASN A 56 1.68 -28.88 0.25
CA ASN A 56 0.77 -29.46 1.25
C ASN A 56 -0.35 -28.49 1.66
N GLY A 57 -0.40 -27.28 1.08
CA GLY A 57 -1.38 -26.25 1.40
C GLY A 57 -1.07 -25.43 2.65
N GLU A 58 0.13 -25.56 3.20
CA GLU A 58 0.57 -24.89 4.43
C GLU A 58 1.38 -23.62 4.13
N ILE A 59 1.27 -22.63 5.02
CA ILE A 59 2.01 -21.36 4.94
C ILE A 59 3.10 -21.36 6.01
N TYR A 60 4.32 -21.04 5.58
CA TYR A 60 5.49 -20.92 6.44
C TYR A 60 6.08 -19.53 6.26
N LEU A 61 6.32 -18.86 7.38
CA LEU A 61 6.89 -17.53 7.44
C LEU A 61 8.32 -17.62 7.99
N GLU A 62 9.19 -16.72 7.57
CA GLU A 62 10.45 -16.46 8.25
C GLU A 62 10.20 -15.87 9.64
N GLU A 63 11.20 -15.92 10.52
CA GLU A 63 11.04 -15.52 11.93
C GLU A 63 10.66 -14.04 12.06
N THR A 64 11.25 -13.17 11.25
CA THR A 64 10.93 -11.72 11.22
C THR A 64 9.54 -11.46 10.62
N GLU A 65 9.19 -12.15 9.53
CA GLU A 65 7.86 -12.10 8.92
C GLU A 65 6.76 -12.53 9.90
N ALA A 66 7.02 -13.58 10.67
CA ALA A 66 6.09 -14.08 11.67
C ALA A 66 5.80 -13.03 12.75
N VAL A 67 6.82 -12.30 13.23
CA VAL A 67 6.65 -11.20 14.19
C VAL A 67 5.81 -10.07 13.58
N PHE A 68 6.11 -9.67 12.34
CA PHE A 68 5.33 -8.65 11.64
C PHE A 68 3.86 -9.06 11.51
N VAL A 69 3.60 -10.26 10.98
CA VAL A 69 2.25 -10.81 10.81
C VAL A 69 1.51 -10.92 12.15
N GLN A 70 2.21 -11.24 13.24
CA GLN A 70 1.62 -11.27 14.58
C GLN A 70 1.03 -9.90 14.97
N GLY A 71 1.77 -8.82 14.70
CA GLY A 71 1.32 -7.45 14.96
C GLY A 71 0.08 -7.06 14.15
N ILE A 72 0.07 -7.39 12.86
CA ILE A 72 -1.08 -7.19 11.96
C ILE A 72 -2.31 -7.92 12.49
N ILE A 73 -2.16 -9.20 12.83
CA ILE A 73 -3.29 -10.01 13.28
C ILE A 73 -3.81 -9.49 14.62
N ALA A 74 -2.94 -9.08 15.55
CA ALA A 74 -3.35 -8.47 16.81
C ALA A 74 -4.24 -7.23 16.58
N GLN A 75 -3.86 -6.33 15.66
CA GLN A 75 -4.69 -5.18 15.25
C GLN A 75 -6.00 -5.58 14.57
N SER A 76 -6.01 -6.70 13.83
CA SER A 76 -7.22 -7.22 13.17
C SER A 76 -8.22 -7.89 14.13
N LEU A 77 -7.79 -8.19 15.36
CA LEU A 77 -8.60 -8.81 16.41
C LEU A 77 -9.18 -7.75 17.34
N ASP A 78 -8.51 -6.61 17.51
CA ASP A 78 -9.07 -5.44 18.19
C ASP A 78 -10.09 -4.75 17.29
N LYS A 79 -11.36 -4.70 17.72
CA LYS A 79 -12.44 -4.04 16.97
C LYS A 79 -12.23 -2.53 16.79
N LYS A 80 -11.37 -1.91 17.59
CA LYS A 80 -10.98 -0.50 17.43
C LYS A 80 -9.71 -0.32 16.63
N GLY A 81 -8.98 -1.41 16.37
CA GLY A 81 -7.72 -1.40 15.64
C GLY A 81 -7.91 -1.00 14.18
N PHE A 82 -6.88 -0.35 13.63
CA PHE A 82 -6.88 0.12 12.25
C PHE A 82 -7.13 -1.04 11.28
N VAL A 83 -6.41 -2.15 11.44
CA VAL A 83 -6.51 -3.32 10.54
C VAL A 83 -7.91 -3.93 10.59
N TYR A 84 -8.59 -3.92 11.74
CA TYR A 84 -10.00 -4.34 11.81
C TYR A 84 -10.90 -3.43 10.98
N LYS A 85 -10.77 -2.10 11.14
CA LYS A 85 -11.55 -1.14 10.36
C LYS A 85 -11.28 -1.24 8.86
N PHE A 86 -10.02 -1.30 8.50
CA PHE A 86 -9.54 -1.44 7.12
C PHE A 86 -10.11 -2.70 6.46
N LEU A 87 -9.90 -3.88 7.06
CA LEU A 87 -10.23 -5.16 6.42
C LEU A 87 -11.70 -5.55 6.56
N ILE A 88 -12.38 -5.15 7.65
CA ILE A 88 -13.65 -5.76 8.06
C ILE A 88 -14.83 -4.81 7.93
N THR A 89 -14.66 -3.55 8.29
CA THR A 89 -15.76 -2.58 8.22
C THR A 89 -15.72 -1.77 6.93
N GLY A 90 -14.54 -1.63 6.31
CA GLY A 90 -14.37 -0.81 5.11
C GLY A 90 -14.65 0.68 5.37
N GLU A 91 -14.54 1.10 6.63
CA GLU A 91 -14.88 2.45 7.10
C GLU A 91 -13.83 3.51 6.74
N LEU A 92 -12.71 3.10 6.16
CA LEU A 92 -11.60 4.00 5.84
C LEU A 92 -11.79 4.65 4.48
N ASN A 93 -11.57 5.96 4.44
CA ASN A 93 -11.60 6.76 3.23
C ASN A 93 -10.23 7.43 3.05
N GLU A 94 -9.49 7.07 2.01
CA GLU A 94 -8.14 7.57 1.70
C GLU A 94 -8.08 9.10 1.46
N LEU A 95 -9.23 9.75 1.30
CA LEU A 95 -9.37 11.20 1.16
C LEU A 95 -9.61 11.92 2.50
N ASP A 96 -9.82 11.19 3.60
CA ASP A 96 -10.07 11.78 4.91
C ASP A 96 -8.79 11.86 5.77
N LEU A 97 -8.55 13.03 6.36
CA LEU A 97 -7.47 13.28 7.31
C LEU A 97 -7.54 12.33 8.53
N ALA A 98 -8.75 11.94 8.97
CA ALA A 98 -8.89 10.98 10.05
C ALA A 98 -8.27 9.62 9.69
N THR A 99 -8.47 9.16 8.45
CA THR A 99 -7.86 7.92 7.95
C THR A 99 -6.34 8.04 7.92
N LEU A 100 -5.79 9.19 7.50
CA LEU A 100 -4.35 9.42 7.50
C LEU A 100 -3.75 9.32 8.91
N LEU A 101 -4.41 9.91 9.92
CA LEU A 101 -3.96 9.80 11.32
C LEU A 101 -4.01 8.36 11.81
N GLU A 102 -5.06 7.60 11.49
CA GLU A 102 -5.15 6.19 11.87
C GLU A 102 -4.06 5.32 11.21
N ILE A 103 -3.69 5.60 9.96
CA ILE A 103 -2.55 4.92 9.29
C ILE A 103 -1.24 5.23 10.04
N GLY A 104 -1.00 6.51 10.37
CA GLY A 104 0.20 6.92 11.10
C GLY A 104 0.30 6.29 12.50
N ASP A 105 -0.80 6.27 13.24
CA ASP A 105 -0.88 5.61 14.55
C ASP A 105 -0.67 4.10 14.44
N PHE A 106 -1.18 3.48 13.38
CA PHE A 106 -0.96 2.07 13.10
C PHE A 106 0.51 1.75 12.76
N MET A 107 1.15 2.54 11.90
CA MET A 107 2.58 2.37 11.58
C MET A 107 3.45 2.54 12.83
N LYS A 108 3.13 3.52 13.68
CA LYS A 108 3.79 3.70 14.97
C LYS A 108 3.59 2.50 15.89
N TYR A 109 2.37 1.99 16.00
CA TYR A 109 2.08 0.78 16.75
C TYR A 109 2.91 -0.40 16.24
N MET A 110 3.00 -0.59 14.93
CA MET A 110 3.77 -1.67 14.33
C MET A 110 5.27 -1.54 14.63
N TYR A 111 5.82 -0.34 14.55
CA TYR A 111 7.21 -0.06 14.92
C TYR A 111 7.48 -0.39 16.39
N GLU A 112 6.63 0.08 17.29
CA GLU A 112 6.71 -0.22 18.73
C GLU A 112 6.52 -1.73 19.00
N TYR A 113 5.61 -2.41 18.29
CA TYR A 113 5.36 -3.84 18.45
C TYR A 113 6.56 -4.70 18.05
N MET A 114 7.30 -4.28 17.03
CA MET A 114 8.49 -4.98 16.51
C MET A 114 9.78 -4.60 17.27
N THR A 115 9.74 -3.55 18.09
CA THR A 115 10.88 -3.15 18.93
C THR A 115 11.28 -4.31 19.86
N ASP A 116 12.59 -4.54 19.97
CA ASP A 116 13.20 -5.65 20.72
C ASP A 116 12.87 -7.08 20.24
N LYS A 117 12.10 -7.25 19.15
CA LYS A 117 11.74 -8.57 18.58
C LYS A 117 12.45 -8.90 17.26
N MET A 118 13.03 -7.91 16.61
CA MET A 118 13.81 -8.04 15.38
C MET A 118 14.88 -6.94 15.30
N SER A 119 15.74 -6.99 14.28
CA SER A 119 16.74 -5.95 14.05
C SER A 119 16.09 -4.62 13.64
N ASP A 120 16.79 -3.51 13.84
CA ASP A 120 16.32 -2.19 13.39
C ASP A 120 16.19 -2.14 11.86
N ASP A 121 17.13 -2.75 11.12
CA ASP A 121 17.10 -2.81 9.65
C ASP A 121 15.86 -3.58 9.14
N ASP A 122 15.55 -4.75 9.70
CA ASP A 122 14.34 -5.52 9.33
C ASP A 122 13.07 -4.73 9.67
N ARG A 123 13.05 -4.07 10.84
CA ARG A 123 11.90 -3.28 11.29
C ARG A 123 11.65 -2.10 10.35
N ASP A 124 12.71 -1.37 9.98
CA ASP A 124 12.62 -0.23 9.08
C ASP A 124 12.17 -0.65 7.69
N SER A 125 12.62 -1.82 7.20
CA SER A 125 12.13 -2.44 5.97
C SER A 125 10.62 -2.67 6.01
N TYR A 126 10.10 -3.33 7.05
CA TYR A 126 8.66 -3.58 7.16
C TYR A 126 7.82 -2.29 7.31
N ILE A 127 8.35 -1.27 7.99
CA ILE A 127 7.66 0.03 8.06
C ILE A 127 7.67 0.74 6.71
N MET A 128 8.75 0.62 5.93
CA MET A 128 8.79 1.12 4.56
C MET A 128 7.77 0.39 3.68
N ASP A 129 7.62 -0.92 3.84
CA ASP A 129 6.58 -1.69 3.14
C ASP A 129 5.18 -1.23 3.50
N LEU A 130 4.89 -0.98 4.78
CA LEU A 130 3.61 -0.39 5.19
C LEU A 130 3.41 1.01 4.61
N ASN A 131 4.44 1.84 4.61
CA ASN A 131 4.40 3.19 4.04
C ASN A 131 4.05 3.14 2.53
N ARG A 132 4.69 2.24 1.78
CA ARG A 132 4.44 2.02 0.34
C ARG A 132 3.02 1.50 0.10
N ASN A 133 2.64 0.44 0.80
CA ASN A 133 1.35 -0.23 0.64
C ASN A 133 0.15 0.66 1.00
N PHE A 134 0.28 1.52 2.02
CA PHE A 134 -0.75 2.49 2.39
C PHE A 134 -0.56 3.86 1.73
N LYS A 135 0.46 4.03 0.88
CA LYS A 135 0.85 5.29 0.24
C LYS A 135 0.95 6.45 1.25
N TYR A 136 1.31 6.16 2.50
CA TYR A 136 1.13 7.06 3.64
C TYR A 136 1.87 8.39 3.46
N THR A 137 3.15 8.34 3.09
CA THR A 137 3.95 9.55 2.85
C THR A 137 3.35 10.42 1.73
N ALA A 138 2.89 9.80 0.63
CA ALA A 138 2.28 10.53 -0.47
C ALA A 138 0.97 11.22 -0.04
N LEU A 139 0.14 10.53 0.74
CA LEU A 139 -1.09 11.09 1.32
C LEU A 139 -0.78 12.21 2.32
N LEU A 140 0.26 12.07 3.15
CA LEU A 140 0.69 13.09 4.10
C LEU A 140 1.16 14.36 3.39
N GLU A 141 1.97 14.23 2.33
CA GLU A 141 2.41 15.37 1.54
C GLU A 141 1.26 16.06 0.80
N ARG A 142 0.26 15.30 0.31
CA ARG A 142 -0.98 15.87 -0.22
C ARG A 142 -1.68 16.76 0.81
N GLU A 143 -1.87 16.27 2.03
CA GLU A 143 -2.49 17.05 3.11
C GLU A 143 -1.66 18.29 3.49
N ASN A 144 -0.33 18.17 3.53
CA ASN A 144 0.56 19.31 3.78
C ASN A 144 0.42 20.38 2.70
N ILE A 145 0.27 20.00 1.43
CA ILE A 145 0.03 20.93 0.32
C ILE A 145 -1.30 21.68 0.51
N TYR A 146 -2.39 20.98 0.85
CA TYR A 146 -3.67 21.64 1.13
C TYR A 146 -3.58 22.63 2.28
N ARG A 147 -2.90 22.25 3.37
CA ARG A 147 -2.66 23.16 4.50
C ARG A 147 -1.84 24.39 4.11
N LEU A 148 -0.87 24.24 3.22
CA LEU A 148 -0.10 25.36 2.69
C LEU A 148 -0.98 26.29 1.85
N ILE A 149 -1.88 25.75 1.01
CA ILE A 149 -2.83 26.56 0.23
C ILE A 149 -3.76 27.35 1.16
N ASP A 150 -4.30 26.71 2.20
CA ASP A 150 -5.14 27.36 3.21
C ASP A 150 -4.37 28.45 3.97
N ALA A 151 -3.14 28.15 4.39
CA ALA A 151 -2.28 29.12 5.06
C ALA A 151 -1.95 30.33 4.16
N LEU A 152 -1.70 30.09 2.87
CA LEU A 152 -1.51 31.15 1.88
C LEU A 152 -2.75 32.03 1.82
N TYR A 153 -3.96 31.45 1.72
CA TYR A 153 -5.21 32.21 1.73
C TYR A 153 -5.37 33.04 3.00
N LEU A 154 -5.16 32.45 4.18
CA LEU A 154 -5.27 33.14 5.47
C LEU A 154 -4.30 34.32 5.59
N ASN A 155 -3.09 34.20 5.02
CA ASN A 155 -2.11 35.28 5.01
C ASN A 155 -2.57 36.49 4.16
N LEU A 156 -3.47 36.31 3.20
CA LEU A 156 -4.02 37.39 2.38
C LEU A 156 -5.04 38.25 3.13
N ASN A 157 -5.54 37.83 4.30
CA ASN A 157 -6.61 38.52 5.04
C ASN A 157 -6.28 39.98 5.40
N SER A 158 -5.00 40.32 5.51
CA SER A 158 -4.55 41.69 5.80
C SER A 158 -4.55 42.62 4.57
N LEU A 159 -4.71 42.07 3.36
CA LEU A 159 -4.66 42.82 2.10
C LEU A 159 -6.06 43.30 1.67
N LEU A 160 -6.09 44.30 0.79
CA LEU A 160 -7.32 44.70 0.10
C LEU A 160 -7.87 43.54 -0.73
N TYR A 161 -9.19 43.38 -0.75
CA TYR A 161 -9.89 42.30 -1.47
C TYR A 161 -9.40 42.10 -2.92
N SER A 162 -9.20 43.19 -3.67
CA SER A 162 -8.69 43.12 -5.04
C SER A 162 -7.28 42.50 -5.15
N HIS A 163 -6.40 42.77 -4.18
CA HIS A 163 -5.08 42.16 -4.11
C HIS A 163 -5.17 40.69 -3.70
N GLN A 164 -6.07 40.34 -2.78
CA GLN A 164 -6.32 38.94 -2.41
C GLN A 164 -6.73 38.13 -3.65
N VAL A 165 -7.71 38.63 -4.41
CA VAL A 165 -8.19 37.98 -5.64
C VAL A 165 -7.08 37.86 -6.69
N SER A 166 -6.28 38.92 -6.89
CA SER A 166 -5.17 38.87 -7.85
C SER A 166 -4.16 37.78 -7.51
N LEU A 167 -3.75 37.68 -6.25
CA LEU A 167 -2.77 36.68 -5.81
C LEU A 167 -3.32 35.25 -5.90
N LEU A 168 -4.60 35.04 -5.57
CA LEU A 168 -5.25 33.73 -5.72
C LEU A 168 -5.37 33.32 -7.19
N LEU A 169 -5.65 34.25 -8.10
CA LEU A 169 -5.66 33.97 -9.54
C LEU A 169 -4.28 33.59 -10.06
N ASP A 170 -3.22 34.20 -9.54
CA ASP A 170 -1.86 33.84 -9.94
C ASP A 170 -1.45 32.47 -9.39
N LEU A 171 -1.78 32.15 -8.14
CA LEU A 171 -1.60 30.79 -7.59
C LEU A 171 -2.35 29.75 -8.42
N LYS A 172 -3.61 30.03 -8.78
CA LYS A 172 -4.42 29.15 -9.63
C LYS A 172 -3.71 28.85 -10.96
N LYS A 173 -3.18 29.85 -11.66
CA LYS A 173 -2.45 29.64 -12.92
C LYS A 173 -1.24 28.73 -12.77
N VAL A 174 -0.51 28.85 -11.65
CA VAL A 174 0.64 27.96 -11.35
C VAL A 174 0.15 26.53 -11.18
N LEU A 175 -0.91 26.30 -10.40
CA LEU A 175 -1.49 24.97 -10.20
C LEU A 175 -2.05 24.38 -11.50
N GLU A 176 -2.73 25.17 -12.34
CA GLU A 176 -3.22 24.73 -13.65
C GLU A 176 -2.07 24.29 -14.58
N LYS A 177 -0.96 25.03 -14.57
CA LYS A 177 0.22 24.66 -15.36
C LYS A 177 0.83 23.34 -14.88
N GLU A 178 0.98 23.17 -13.57
CA GLU A 178 1.51 21.93 -12.98
C GLU A 178 0.56 20.74 -13.22
N PHE A 179 -0.75 20.96 -13.16
CA PHE A 179 -1.76 19.96 -13.51
C PHE A 179 -1.64 19.48 -14.96
N VAL A 180 -1.48 20.40 -15.91
CA VAL A 180 -1.26 20.01 -17.32
C VAL A 180 0.05 19.22 -17.46
N ARG A 181 1.13 19.68 -16.80
CA ARG A 181 2.43 18.99 -16.85
C ARG A 181 2.35 17.57 -16.29
N SER A 182 1.75 17.40 -15.12
CA SER A 182 1.66 16.09 -14.46
C SER A 182 0.82 15.10 -15.27
N ASN A 183 -0.28 15.55 -15.88
CA ASN A 183 -1.09 14.70 -16.75
C ASN A 183 -0.29 14.21 -17.97
N ILE A 184 0.48 15.10 -18.61
CA ILE A 184 1.33 14.71 -19.75
C ILE A 184 2.37 13.68 -19.30
N GLU A 185 3.04 13.93 -18.18
CA GLU A 185 4.07 13.05 -17.62
C GLU A 185 3.50 11.65 -17.28
N ILE A 186 2.34 11.59 -16.61
CA ILE A 186 1.68 10.32 -16.28
C ILE A 186 1.33 9.54 -17.56
N VAL A 187 0.77 10.20 -18.58
CA VAL A 187 0.40 9.53 -19.84
C VAL A 187 1.64 9.00 -20.56
N LEU A 188 2.72 9.80 -20.64
CA LEU A 188 3.96 9.38 -21.29
C LEU A 188 4.61 8.20 -20.56
N ASN A 189 4.73 8.28 -19.24
CA ASN A 189 5.30 7.21 -18.42
C ASN A 189 4.47 5.92 -18.53
N THR A 190 3.13 6.04 -18.52
CA THR A 190 2.26 4.87 -18.66
C THR A 190 2.42 4.21 -20.04
N ILE A 191 2.55 4.99 -21.11
CA ILE A 191 2.84 4.47 -22.45
C ILE A 191 4.20 3.77 -22.48
N GLU A 192 5.23 4.37 -21.89
CA GLU A 192 6.58 3.81 -21.88
C GLU A 192 6.62 2.47 -21.14
N VAL A 193 6.02 2.39 -19.95
CA VAL A 193 5.92 1.13 -19.19
C VAL A 193 5.15 0.08 -19.97
N ALA A 194 4.01 0.43 -20.57
CA ALA A 194 3.23 -0.50 -21.38
C ALA A 194 4.00 -1.02 -22.60
N GLN A 195 4.83 -0.17 -23.23
CA GLN A 195 5.71 -0.58 -24.32
C GLN A 195 6.81 -1.54 -23.83
N ILE A 196 7.45 -1.26 -22.69
CA ILE A 196 8.47 -2.14 -22.11
C ILE A 196 7.90 -3.53 -21.80
N ILE A 197 6.69 -3.59 -21.23
CA ILE A 197 5.99 -4.84 -20.93
C ILE A 197 5.67 -5.60 -22.22
N LYS A 198 5.16 -4.90 -23.25
CA LYS A 198 4.90 -5.50 -24.57
C LYS A 198 6.17 -6.11 -25.17
N ASP A 199 7.25 -5.33 -25.23
CA ASP A 199 8.50 -5.75 -25.84
C ASP A 199 9.09 -6.96 -25.09
N HIS A 200 9.03 -6.95 -23.75
CA HIS A 200 9.44 -8.08 -22.94
C HIS A 200 8.63 -9.35 -23.28
N LYS A 201 7.30 -9.23 -23.39
CA LYS A 201 6.41 -10.35 -23.74
C LYS A 201 6.67 -10.89 -25.14
N GLU A 202 6.93 -10.02 -26.12
CA GLU A 202 7.30 -10.41 -27.48
C GLU A 202 8.68 -11.09 -27.55
N MET A 203 9.64 -10.68 -26.72
CA MET A 203 11.00 -11.22 -26.71
C MET A 203 11.13 -12.54 -25.93
N THR A 204 10.44 -12.68 -24.80
CA THR A 204 10.60 -13.82 -23.88
C THR A 204 9.44 -14.83 -23.96
N GLY A 205 8.26 -14.39 -24.41
CA GLY A 205 7.01 -15.14 -24.29
C GLY A 205 6.42 -15.17 -22.88
N GLU A 206 7.05 -14.51 -21.90
CA GLU A 206 6.59 -14.45 -20.52
C GLU A 206 5.59 -13.30 -20.33
N ALA A 207 4.58 -13.50 -19.48
CA ALA A 207 3.51 -12.54 -19.28
C ALA A 207 3.90 -11.37 -18.36
N ARG A 208 4.98 -11.50 -17.58
CA ARG A 208 5.41 -10.51 -16.59
C ARG A 208 6.92 -10.37 -16.61
N ILE A 209 7.39 -9.14 -16.42
CA ILE A 209 8.80 -8.86 -16.22
C ILE A 209 9.19 -9.40 -14.85
N ASP A 210 10.12 -10.35 -14.83
CA ASP A 210 10.84 -10.71 -13.61
C ASP A 210 11.82 -9.57 -13.30
N TYR A 211 11.66 -8.92 -12.15
CA TYR A 211 12.52 -7.82 -11.69
C TYR A 211 13.63 -8.29 -10.75
N ASP A 212 13.76 -9.59 -10.48
CA ASP A 212 14.74 -10.16 -9.55
C ASP A 212 16.19 -9.93 -10.04
N TYR A 213 16.40 -9.67 -11.34
CA TYR A 213 17.70 -9.30 -11.91
C TYR A 213 18.27 -7.97 -11.36
N LEU A 214 17.45 -7.13 -10.73
CA LEU A 214 17.87 -5.87 -10.13
C LEU A 214 18.78 -6.06 -8.90
N ASN A 215 18.89 -7.29 -8.37
CA ASN A 215 19.67 -7.63 -7.17
C ASN A 215 19.36 -6.70 -5.98
N ASN A 216 18.14 -6.19 -5.92
CA ASN A 216 17.64 -5.31 -4.88
C ASN A 216 16.13 -5.54 -4.77
N ASP A 217 15.73 -6.29 -3.74
CA ASP A 217 14.36 -6.75 -3.54
C ASP A 217 13.39 -5.57 -3.34
N ASP A 218 13.84 -4.49 -2.68
CA ASP A 218 13.04 -3.27 -2.49
C ASP A 218 12.71 -2.58 -3.82
N ILE A 219 13.71 -2.43 -4.68
CA ILE A 219 13.49 -1.83 -6.00
C ILE A 219 12.61 -2.75 -6.84
N ALA A 220 12.85 -4.07 -6.82
CA ALA A 220 12.02 -5.02 -7.56
C ALA A 220 10.55 -4.98 -7.11
N GLU A 221 10.28 -4.81 -5.82
CA GLU A 221 8.91 -4.66 -5.31
C GLU A 221 8.28 -3.32 -5.74
N GLU A 222 9.02 -2.22 -5.76
CA GLU A 222 8.52 -0.92 -6.24
C GLU A 222 8.08 -0.98 -7.71
N TYR A 223 8.83 -1.67 -8.57
CA TYR A 223 8.45 -1.86 -9.97
C TYR A 223 7.20 -2.74 -10.11
N ARG A 224 7.10 -3.83 -9.32
CA ARG A 224 5.89 -4.66 -9.29
C ARG A 224 4.67 -3.89 -8.81
N GLN A 225 4.81 -3.05 -7.78
CA GLN A 225 3.74 -2.20 -7.30
C GLN A 225 3.34 -1.12 -8.32
N ARG A 226 4.32 -0.50 -8.99
CA ARG A 226 4.07 0.45 -10.09
C ARG A 226 3.23 -0.18 -11.19
N ASP A 227 3.56 -1.39 -11.62
CA ASP A 227 2.84 -2.08 -12.70
C ASP A 227 1.39 -2.40 -12.28
N ARG A 228 1.16 -2.76 -11.01
CA ARG A 228 -0.19 -2.90 -10.43
C ARG A 228 -0.95 -1.57 -10.40
N ASP A 229 -0.32 -0.52 -9.91
CA ASP A 229 -0.93 0.82 -9.80
C ASP A 229 -1.29 1.40 -11.18
N ILE A 230 -0.45 1.16 -12.20
CA ILE A 230 -0.72 1.56 -13.59
C ILE A 230 -1.97 0.84 -14.13
N LEU A 231 -2.11 -0.47 -13.87
CA LEU A 231 -3.28 -1.22 -14.31
C LEU A 231 -4.56 -0.61 -13.71
N VAL A 232 -4.57 -0.35 -12.40
CA VAL A 232 -5.71 0.31 -11.71
C VAL A 232 -5.99 1.67 -12.32
N PHE A 233 -4.96 2.49 -12.53
CA PHE A 233 -5.10 3.80 -13.14
C PHE A 233 -5.74 3.73 -14.55
N LEU A 234 -5.35 2.76 -15.37
CA LEU A 234 -5.91 2.58 -16.71
C LEU A 234 -7.37 2.10 -16.69
N GLU A 235 -7.75 1.27 -15.71
CA GLU A 235 -9.14 0.87 -15.51
C GLU A 235 -10.02 2.05 -15.10
N GLU A 236 -9.51 2.96 -14.28
CA GLU A 236 -10.20 4.18 -13.85
C GLU A 236 -10.24 5.29 -14.91
N ASN A 237 -9.38 5.21 -15.95
CA ASN A 237 -9.24 6.24 -16.98
C ASN A 237 -9.42 5.69 -18.41
N PRO A 238 -10.67 5.40 -18.85
CA PRO A 238 -10.96 4.68 -20.09
C PRO A 238 -10.40 5.34 -21.37
N LEU A 239 -10.35 6.66 -21.44
CA LEU A 239 -9.84 7.38 -22.61
C LEU A 239 -8.32 7.23 -22.75
N ILE A 240 -7.59 7.21 -21.63
CA ILE A 240 -6.15 6.97 -21.63
C ILE A 240 -5.89 5.50 -21.99
N LYS A 241 -6.65 4.57 -21.42
CA LYS A 241 -6.62 3.15 -21.79
C LYS A 241 -6.81 2.95 -23.30
N GLU A 242 -7.89 3.46 -23.88
CA GLU A 242 -8.19 3.33 -25.32
C GLU A 242 -7.05 3.89 -26.19
N HIS A 243 -6.47 5.02 -25.80
CA HIS A 243 -5.34 5.61 -26.51
C HIS A 243 -4.11 4.68 -26.52
N ILE A 244 -3.79 4.07 -25.37
CA ILE A 244 -2.66 3.15 -25.24
C ILE A 244 -2.90 1.88 -26.04
N GLU A 245 -4.08 1.27 -25.92
CA GLU A 245 -4.42 0.04 -26.66
C GLU A 245 -4.36 0.25 -28.16
N THR A 246 -4.87 1.40 -28.63
CA THR A 246 -4.79 1.79 -30.05
C THR A 246 -3.36 1.98 -30.50
N LYS A 247 -2.53 2.63 -29.69
CA LYS A 247 -1.12 2.91 -30.02
C LYS A 247 -0.27 1.65 -30.05
N LEU A 248 -0.51 0.72 -29.12
CA LEU A 248 0.26 -0.50 -28.97
C LEU A 248 -0.32 -1.69 -29.75
N ASN A 249 -1.54 -1.57 -30.28
CA ASN A 249 -2.28 -2.63 -30.97
C ASN A 249 -2.37 -3.92 -30.13
N MET A 250 -2.65 -3.75 -28.84
CA MET A 250 -2.78 -4.80 -27.83
C MET A 250 -3.65 -4.28 -26.69
N THR A 251 -4.51 -5.13 -26.11
CA THR A 251 -5.36 -4.72 -24.99
C THR A 251 -4.56 -4.59 -23.69
N VAL A 252 -5.01 -3.76 -22.75
CA VAL A 252 -4.38 -3.66 -21.42
C VAL A 252 -4.47 -4.99 -20.68
N GLU A 253 -5.56 -5.75 -20.87
CA GLU A 253 -5.68 -7.09 -20.32
C GLU A 253 -4.60 -8.04 -20.89
N GLU A 254 -4.30 -7.96 -22.18
CA GLU A 254 -3.21 -8.76 -22.79
C GLU A 254 -1.82 -8.27 -22.39
N LEU A 255 -1.64 -6.98 -22.06
CA LEU A 255 -0.35 -6.46 -21.62
C LEU A 255 -0.02 -6.89 -20.19
N PHE A 256 -0.99 -6.81 -19.28
CA PHE A 256 -0.76 -6.99 -17.84
C PHE A 256 -1.22 -8.35 -17.27
N LYS A 257 -1.82 -9.23 -18.09
CA LYS A 257 -2.14 -10.64 -17.74
C LYS A 257 -1.36 -11.65 -18.57
#